data_AF-A0A1V2B1M6-F1
#
_entry.id   AF-A0A1V2B1M6-F1
#
_cell.length_a   1.000
_cell.length_b   1.000
_cell.length_c   1.000
_cell.angle_alpha   90.00
_cell.angle_beta   90.00
_cell.angle_gamma   90.00
#
_symmetry.space_group_name_H-M   'P 1'
#
loop_
_entity.id
_entity.type
_entity.pdbx_description
1 polymer ?
#
loop_
_entity_poly.entity_id
_entity_poly.type
_entity_poly.pdbx_seq_one_letter_code
_entity_poly.pdbx_strand_id
1 'polypeptide(L)'
;MFFETFAVLSATPGTTAGEQATLGGYHNSGDDGGGEFYWDSSSTETANGGTIVAVTSVSTGRWKRIITVPLNVRWFGAWGYTNTNNPQDDTAAISSTINAVPVSQTGSIVFPAGTYYISAIELGNRILTIDGQGSSLVCIGNADVAINIINTADIHDLNVSKKEASVTTATVFRISGIRHKFRNIQTGSTFTIVFDCYDMKESHFSMIRVDNDITGYTGNIFSFSYCVNNTISQSMLGYCDNAFYFSSTPHPTGGYKSEGILITECITVFADAAVNILAGTQISLIGNVFDFCSTYGIFQSNGQNLVVHGNWIAARGVNGFIGIGGTVNLTGASIVGNQVQAGATVTSGSAFSFSGKNIIVSSNYYINLNGGLVTDSSSQVFGNTFSGSATGIANVAGATIALGNHRTIGYGLPSGSIAGTAYSDCGFTAVNDVNASYRAGVKYVRGSYSDQLGQRFYVSAGAGVEKDVFILNENMDVGIPDQGYNKGKLILGNYFFWVDANGRLRIKNGRPTSDTDGTVVGTQA
;
A
#
# COMPACT_ATOMS: atom_id res chain seq x y z
N MET A 1 -30.46 -17.04 48.05
CA MET A 1 -30.84 -15.65 48.42
C MET A 1 -30.92 -14.80 47.15
N PHE A 2 -31.67 -13.70 47.13
CA PHE A 2 -31.66 -12.75 46.01
C PHE A 2 -31.24 -11.36 46.48
N PHE A 3 -30.32 -10.75 45.76
CA PHE A 3 -29.87 -9.38 45.98
C PHE A 3 -30.13 -8.56 44.72
N GLU A 4 -30.78 -7.40 44.87
CA GLU A 4 -31.15 -6.59 43.71
C GLU A 4 -29.93 -5.94 43.03
N THR A 5 -28.98 -5.44 43.83
CA THR A 5 -27.79 -4.70 43.36
C THR A 5 -26.52 -5.12 44.10
N PHE A 6 -25.35 -4.83 43.50
CA PHE A 6 -24.04 -5.13 44.07
C PHE A 6 -23.85 -4.47 45.43
N ALA A 7 -24.38 -3.26 45.61
CA ALA A 7 -24.31 -2.54 46.87
C ALA A 7 -24.96 -3.34 48.02
N VAL A 8 -26.12 -3.96 47.79
CA VAL A 8 -26.81 -4.77 48.80
C VAL A 8 -26.05 -6.07 49.09
N LEU A 9 -25.55 -6.75 48.05
CA LEU A 9 -24.70 -7.95 48.19
C LEU A 9 -23.45 -7.64 49.04
N SER A 10 -22.78 -6.52 48.78
CA SER A 10 -21.56 -6.10 49.48
C SER A 10 -21.77 -5.62 50.93
N ALA A 11 -23.03 -5.48 51.36
CA ALA A 11 -23.38 -5.11 52.72
C ALA A 11 -23.92 -6.28 53.56
N THR A 12 -24.19 -7.44 52.94
CA THR A 12 -24.90 -8.54 53.60
C THR A 12 -24.04 -9.80 53.63
N PRO A 13 -23.57 -10.27 54.82
CA PRO A 13 -22.79 -11.50 54.90
C PRO A 13 -23.67 -12.72 54.70
N GLY A 14 -23.09 -13.77 54.10
CA GLY A 14 -23.70 -15.09 54.12
C GLY A 14 -23.75 -15.65 55.55
N THR A 15 -24.78 -16.43 55.83
CA THR A 15 -25.03 -17.05 57.13
C THR A 15 -24.30 -18.37 57.31
N THR A 16 -24.02 -19.08 56.20
CA THR A 16 -23.35 -20.39 56.21
C THR A 16 -22.40 -20.55 55.03
N ALA A 17 -21.31 -21.29 55.22
CA ALA A 17 -20.37 -21.57 54.13
C ALA A 17 -21.05 -22.32 52.98
N GLY A 18 -20.82 -21.88 51.74
CA GLY A 18 -21.43 -22.44 50.52
C GLY A 18 -22.83 -21.92 50.22
N GLU A 19 -23.39 -21.02 51.04
CA GLU A 19 -24.69 -20.41 50.78
C GLU A 19 -24.72 -19.75 49.40
N GLN A 20 -25.78 -20.02 48.63
CA GLN A 20 -25.94 -19.52 47.25
C GLN A 20 -26.79 -18.25 47.20
N ALA A 21 -26.39 -17.30 46.37
CA ALA A 21 -27.12 -16.07 46.12
C ALA A 21 -27.11 -15.67 44.65
N THR A 22 -28.26 -15.19 44.17
CA THR A 22 -28.43 -14.59 42.86
C THR A 22 -28.39 -13.07 42.98
N LEU A 23 -27.58 -12.42 42.16
CA LEU A 23 -27.50 -10.97 42.01
C LEU A 23 -28.31 -10.54 40.78
N GLY A 24 -29.26 -9.63 40.97
CA GLY A 24 -30.11 -9.09 39.90
C GLY A 24 -29.37 -8.18 38.92
N GLY A 25 -28.34 -7.46 39.38
CA GLY A 25 -27.53 -6.54 38.58
C GLY A 25 -26.42 -5.85 39.39
N TYR A 26 -25.53 -5.12 38.73
CA TYR A 26 -24.46 -4.39 39.43
C TYR A 26 -24.99 -3.11 40.07
N HIS A 27 -25.52 -2.21 39.23
CA HIS A 27 -26.13 -0.94 39.61
C HIS A 27 -27.64 -1.07 39.76
N ASN A 28 -28.29 -1.76 38.81
CA ASN A 28 -29.74 -1.99 38.80
C ASN A 28 -30.05 -3.41 38.35
N SER A 29 -31.12 -4.01 38.88
CA SER A 29 -31.52 -5.33 38.40
C SER A 29 -31.79 -5.31 36.90
N GLY A 30 -31.19 -6.26 36.16
CA GLY A 30 -31.32 -6.36 34.70
C GLY A 30 -30.29 -5.57 33.88
N ASP A 31 -29.22 -5.05 34.49
CA ASP A 31 -28.13 -4.35 33.79
C ASP A 31 -27.04 -5.27 33.19
N ASP A 32 -27.26 -6.58 33.20
CA ASP A 32 -26.31 -7.64 32.83
C ASP A 32 -25.04 -7.72 33.70
N GLY A 33 -24.99 -6.98 34.82
CA GLY A 33 -23.97 -7.07 35.86
C GLY A 33 -24.23 -8.17 36.91
N GLY A 34 -25.42 -8.78 36.89
CA GLY A 34 -25.90 -9.80 37.81
C GLY A 34 -25.26 -11.17 37.64
N GLY A 35 -25.75 -12.19 38.35
CA GLY A 35 -25.29 -13.58 38.25
C GLY A 35 -25.28 -14.33 39.58
N GLU A 36 -24.77 -15.57 39.58
CA GLU A 36 -24.74 -16.45 40.74
C GLU A 36 -23.46 -16.31 41.57
N PHE A 37 -23.60 -16.39 42.89
CA PHE A 37 -22.53 -16.27 43.88
C PHE A 37 -22.68 -17.33 44.98
N TYR A 38 -21.56 -17.69 45.61
CA TYR A 38 -21.55 -18.46 46.84
C TYR A 38 -20.76 -17.77 47.94
N TRP A 39 -21.15 -17.97 49.20
CA TRP A 39 -20.45 -17.44 50.37
C TRP A 39 -19.29 -18.35 50.77
N ASP A 40 -18.07 -17.83 50.77
CA ASP A 40 -16.93 -18.45 51.41
C ASP A 40 -16.63 -17.70 52.71
N SER A 41 -17.07 -18.25 53.84
CA SER A 41 -16.93 -17.63 55.17
C SER A 41 -15.48 -17.51 55.66
N SER A 42 -14.53 -18.21 55.01
CA SER A 42 -13.11 -18.27 55.38
C SER A 42 -12.21 -17.41 54.49
N SER A 43 -12.69 -17.00 53.32
CA SER A 43 -11.87 -16.29 52.35
C SER A 43 -11.45 -14.91 52.87
N THR A 44 -10.16 -14.63 52.69
CA THR A 44 -9.54 -13.32 52.90
C THR A 44 -9.06 -12.71 51.58
N GLU A 45 -9.39 -13.32 50.45
CA GLU A 45 -8.99 -12.85 49.12
C GLU A 45 -9.35 -11.37 48.95
N THR A 46 -8.47 -10.63 48.28
CA THR A 46 -8.70 -9.22 47.98
C THR A 46 -9.93 -9.09 47.09
N ALA A 47 -10.89 -8.26 47.50
CA ALA A 47 -12.03 -7.94 46.67
C ALA A 47 -11.57 -7.23 45.39
N ASN A 48 -12.16 -7.59 44.26
CA ASN A 48 -11.81 -7.01 42.95
C ASN A 48 -12.98 -6.25 42.31
N GLY A 49 -14.05 -6.04 43.09
CA GLY A 49 -15.21 -5.26 42.65
C GLY A 49 -16.12 -5.99 41.66
N GLY A 50 -15.99 -7.31 41.46
CA GLY A 50 -16.89 -8.05 40.57
C GLY A 50 -17.00 -9.56 40.81
N THR A 51 -15.88 -10.31 40.83
CA THR A 51 -15.90 -11.76 41.04
C THR A 51 -15.60 -12.18 42.47
N ILE A 52 -14.92 -11.32 43.24
CA ILE A 52 -14.65 -11.48 44.67
C ILE A 52 -15.16 -10.22 45.37
N VAL A 53 -16.15 -10.40 46.25
CA VAL A 53 -16.85 -9.31 46.92
C VAL A 53 -16.66 -9.45 48.43
N ALA A 54 -15.96 -8.49 49.02
CA ALA A 54 -15.88 -8.37 50.47
C ALA A 54 -17.17 -7.75 51.00
N VAL A 55 -17.63 -8.24 52.16
CA VAL A 55 -18.78 -7.67 52.86
C VAL A 55 -18.28 -6.67 53.89
N THR A 56 -18.79 -5.44 53.83
CA THR A 56 -18.29 -4.30 54.60
C THR A 56 -18.34 -4.50 56.12
N SER A 57 -19.28 -5.30 56.63
CA SER A 57 -19.48 -5.54 58.06
C SER A 57 -18.58 -6.64 58.65
N VAL A 58 -17.77 -7.33 57.85
CA VAL A 58 -16.91 -8.44 58.30
C VAL A 58 -15.51 -8.36 57.70
N SER A 59 -14.49 -8.78 58.46
CA SER A 59 -13.11 -8.82 57.97
C SER A 59 -12.81 -10.07 57.12
N THR A 60 -13.41 -11.19 57.48
CA THR A 60 -13.29 -12.49 56.79
C THR A 60 -14.64 -12.90 56.23
N GLY A 61 -14.63 -13.51 55.05
CA GLY A 61 -15.82 -13.90 54.32
C GLY A 61 -15.96 -13.14 53.02
N ARG A 62 -16.16 -13.85 51.90
CA ARG A 62 -16.35 -13.27 50.56
C ARG A 62 -17.53 -13.91 49.86
N TRP A 63 -18.33 -13.10 49.16
CA TRP A 63 -19.16 -13.62 48.08
C TRP A 63 -18.25 -13.83 46.86
N LYS A 64 -18.24 -15.05 46.34
CA LYS A 64 -17.47 -15.44 45.16
C LYS A 64 -18.42 -15.76 44.03
N ARG A 65 -18.24 -15.09 42.90
CA ARG A 65 -19.05 -15.31 41.69
C ARG A 65 -18.78 -16.70 41.14
N ILE A 66 -19.82 -17.39 40.69
CA ILE A 66 -19.68 -18.58 39.84
C ILE A 66 -19.29 -18.09 38.45
N ILE A 67 -18.00 -18.19 38.11
CA ILE A 67 -17.44 -17.61 36.89
C ILE A 67 -17.78 -18.47 35.67
N THR A 68 -18.39 -17.85 34.66
CA THR A 68 -18.39 -18.32 33.27
C THR A 68 -17.44 -17.44 32.44
N VAL A 69 -16.74 -18.02 31.46
CA VAL A 69 -15.95 -17.25 30.49
C VAL A 69 -16.79 -17.00 29.23
N PRO A 70 -16.66 -15.83 28.57
CA PRO A 70 -15.79 -14.68 28.88
C PRO A 70 -16.20 -13.88 30.13
N LEU A 71 -15.24 -13.16 30.75
CA LEU A 71 -15.53 -12.18 31.82
C LEU A 71 -16.26 -10.97 31.22
N ASN A 72 -17.41 -10.61 31.78
CA ASN A 72 -18.20 -9.48 31.33
C ASN A 72 -17.80 -8.20 32.09
N VAL A 73 -17.47 -7.12 31.37
CA VAL A 73 -17.09 -5.83 31.97
C VAL A 73 -18.17 -5.24 32.89
N ARG A 74 -19.46 -5.57 32.65
CA ARG A 74 -20.57 -5.12 33.50
C ARG A 74 -20.60 -5.81 34.86
N TRP A 75 -19.97 -6.97 35.01
CA TRP A 75 -19.82 -7.62 36.32
C TRP A 75 -18.93 -6.82 37.29
N PHE A 76 -18.15 -5.89 36.76
CA PHE A 76 -17.25 -5.00 37.51
C PHE A 76 -17.78 -3.56 37.56
N GLY A 77 -19.04 -3.34 37.14
CA GLY A 77 -19.71 -2.06 37.24
C GLY A 77 -19.53 -1.13 36.05
N ALA A 78 -19.06 -1.64 34.91
CA ALA A 78 -19.10 -0.87 33.66
C ALA A 78 -20.56 -0.64 33.27
N TRP A 79 -20.92 0.61 32.98
CA TRP A 79 -22.26 1.04 32.64
C TRP A 79 -22.64 0.57 31.25
N GLY A 80 -21.84 0.90 30.23
CA GLY A 80 -22.15 0.52 28.84
C GLY A 80 -23.45 1.12 28.29
N TYR A 81 -23.95 2.20 28.89
CA TYR A 81 -25.21 2.86 28.48
C TYR A 81 -24.97 4.05 27.54
N THR A 82 -25.95 4.34 26.70
CA THR A 82 -25.90 5.36 25.64
C THR A 82 -26.18 6.80 26.10
N ASN A 83 -26.23 7.08 27.41
CA ASN A 83 -26.55 8.43 27.88
C ASN A 83 -25.40 9.41 27.65
N THR A 84 -25.49 10.11 26.52
CA THR A 84 -24.50 11.10 26.08
C THR A 84 -24.44 12.36 26.93
N ASN A 85 -25.49 12.65 27.72
CA ASN A 85 -25.59 13.89 28.48
C ASN A 85 -24.86 13.84 29.83
N ASN A 86 -24.64 12.64 30.37
CA ASN A 86 -23.85 12.45 31.58
C ASN A 86 -22.99 11.18 31.44
N PRO A 87 -21.91 11.26 30.64
CA PRO A 87 -21.06 10.10 30.38
C PRO A 87 -20.39 9.66 31.68
N GLN A 88 -20.66 8.43 32.09
CA GLN A 88 -19.99 7.82 33.21
C GLN A 88 -18.70 7.16 32.72
N ASP A 89 -17.57 7.50 33.33
CA ASP A 89 -16.28 6.90 32.99
C ASP A 89 -16.23 5.43 33.46
N ASP A 90 -16.12 4.51 32.50
CA ASP A 90 -16.08 3.06 32.72
C ASP A 90 -14.64 2.52 32.88
N THR A 91 -13.63 3.38 32.79
CA THR A 91 -12.21 2.99 32.81
C THR A 91 -11.85 2.12 34.01
N ALA A 92 -12.33 2.47 35.21
CA ALA A 92 -12.01 1.73 36.44
C ALA A 92 -12.63 0.32 36.46
N ALA A 93 -13.86 0.18 35.98
CA ALA A 93 -14.54 -1.11 35.89
C ALA A 93 -13.88 -2.02 34.83
N ILE A 94 -13.54 -1.46 33.67
CA ILE A 94 -12.84 -2.18 32.60
C ILE A 94 -11.45 -2.61 33.07
N SER A 95 -10.71 -1.73 33.73
CA SER A 95 -9.39 -2.05 34.32
C SER A 95 -9.50 -3.15 35.38
N SER A 96 -10.55 -3.14 36.21
CA SER A 96 -10.79 -4.19 37.19
C SER A 96 -11.10 -5.54 36.54
N THR A 97 -11.85 -5.53 35.43
CA THR A 97 -12.12 -6.73 34.63
C THR A 97 -10.85 -7.33 34.05
N ILE A 98 -10.00 -6.49 33.45
CA ILE A 98 -8.69 -6.90 32.92
C ILE A 98 -7.80 -7.46 34.04
N ASN A 99 -7.79 -6.81 35.20
CA ASN A 99 -6.97 -7.22 36.34
C ASN A 99 -7.46 -8.50 37.03
N ALA A 100 -8.73 -8.89 36.83
CA ALA A 100 -9.24 -10.18 37.28
C ALA A 100 -8.68 -11.36 36.47
N VAL A 101 -8.13 -11.11 35.27
CA VAL A 101 -7.30 -12.08 34.54
C VAL A 101 -5.87 -12.01 35.12
N PRO A 102 -5.32 -13.11 35.66
CA PRO A 102 -3.96 -13.11 36.19
C PRO A 102 -2.93 -12.75 35.11
N VAL A 103 -1.85 -12.07 35.52
CA VAL A 103 -0.75 -11.68 34.62
C VAL A 103 -0.12 -12.93 33.98
N SER A 104 0.27 -12.83 32.70
CA SER A 104 0.84 -13.93 31.91
C SER A 104 -0.10 -15.12 31.64
N GLN A 105 -1.37 -15.03 32.00
CA GLN A 105 -2.38 -16.03 31.63
C GLN A 105 -3.18 -15.59 30.41
N THR A 106 -3.86 -16.57 29.80
CA THR A 106 -4.85 -16.32 28.75
C THR A 106 -6.20 -16.02 29.38
N GLY A 107 -6.83 -14.93 28.98
CA GLY A 107 -8.17 -14.55 29.42
C GLY A 107 -9.07 -14.19 28.25
N SER A 108 -10.38 -14.28 28.46
CA SER A 108 -11.38 -13.81 27.51
C SER A 108 -12.30 -12.82 28.21
N ILE A 109 -12.49 -11.66 27.59
CA ILE A 109 -13.29 -10.54 28.09
C ILE A 109 -14.33 -10.20 27.04
N VAL A 110 -15.55 -9.93 27.47
CA VAL A 110 -16.64 -9.46 26.61
C VAL A 110 -17.07 -8.06 27.00
N PHE A 111 -17.27 -7.23 26.00
CA PHE A 111 -17.95 -5.95 26.07
C PHE A 111 -19.33 -6.14 25.44
N PRO A 112 -20.39 -6.37 26.23
CA PRO A 112 -21.74 -6.39 25.67
C PRO A 112 -22.03 -5.13 24.84
N ALA A 113 -22.89 -5.24 23.82
CA ALA A 113 -23.27 -4.09 23.01
C ALA A 113 -23.69 -2.90 23.89
N GLY A 114 -23.14 -1.73 23.61
CA GLY A 114 -23.26 -0.57 24.47
C GLY A 114 -22.22 0.51 24.15
N THR A 115 -22.31 1.62 24.87
CA THR A 115 -21.35 2.73 24.78
C THR A 115 -20.61 2.83 26.10
N TYR A 116 -19.29 2.70 26.06
CA TYR A 116 -18.41 2.75 27.23
C TYR A 116 -17.50 3.95 27.12
N TYR A 117 -17.58 4.87 28.07
CA TYR A 117 -16.71 6.04 28.07
C TYR A 117 -15.40 5.72 28.77
N ILE A 118 -14.28 6.08 28.14
CA ILE A 118 -12.95 5.70 28.61
C ILE A 118 -11.98 6.88 28.61
N SER A 119 -11.09 6.88 29.58
CA SER A 119 -9.94 7.78 29.66
C SER A 119 -8.71 7.14 29.01
N ALA A 120 -8.35 5.92 29.41
CA ALA A 120 -7.33 5.06 28.78
C ALA A 120 -7.44 3.62 29.31
N ILE A 121 -7.08 2.62 28.51
CA ILE A 121 -7.09 1.21 28.87
C ILE A 121 -5.69 0.61 28.70
N GLU A 122 -5.22 -0.08 29.74
CA GLU A 122 -3.95 -0.80 29.77
C GLU A 122 -4.22 -2.31 29.86
N LEU A 123 -3.90 -3.08 28.81
CA LEU A 123 -4.06 -4.54 28.86
C LEU A 123 -2.96 -5.20 29.71
N GLY A 124 -1.79 -4.57 29.79
CA GLY A 124 -0.62 -5.07 30.50
C GLY A 124 -0.07 -6.36 29.88
N ASN A 125 0.75 -7.08 30.65
CA ASN A 125 1.41 -8.31 30.19
C ASN A 125 0.47 -9.53 30.27
N ARG A 126 -0.62 -9.51 29.49
CA ARG A 126 -1.64 -10.57 29.44
C ARG A 126 -1.88 -11.01 28.01
N ILE A 127 -2.32 -12.26 27.84
CA ILE A 127 -2.82 -12.76 26.55
C ILE A 127 -4.33 -12.67 26.60
N LEU A 128 -4.94 -11.77 25.83
CA LEU A 128 -6.37 -11.49 25.94
C LEU A 128 -7.10 -11.71 24.62
N THR A 129 -8.25 -12.38 24.71
CA THR A 129 -9.31 -12.25 23.71
C THR A 129 -10.31 -11.22 24.21
N ILE A 130 -10.64 -10.24 23.37
CA ILE A 130 -11.62 -9.20 23.63
C ILE A 130 -12.69 -9.28 22.54
N ASP A 131 -13.87 -9.76 22.95
CA ASP A 131 -15.09 -9.73 22.13
C ASP A 131 -15.84 -8.43 22.40
N GLY A 132 -15.84 -7.55 21.42
CA GLY A 132 -16.48 -6.25 21.50
C GLY A 132 -18.00 -6.28 21.30
N GLN A 133 -18.57 -7.34 20.72
CA GLN A 133 -20.01 -7.47 20.40
C GLN A 133 -20.67 -6.22 19.77
N GLY A 134 -19.91 -5.46 18.96
CA GLY A 134 -20.35 -4.22 18.34
C GLY A 134 -20.40 -3.01 19.27
N SER A 135 -19.85 -3.11 20.49
CA SER A 135 -19.77 -2.01 21.45
C SER A 135 -18.94 -0.83 20.93
N SER A 136 -19.15 0.33 21.53
CA SER A 136 -18.41 1.56 21.25
C SER A 136 -17.63 2.00 22.47
N LEU A 137 -16.31 2.10 22.34
CA LEU A 137 -15.45 2.78 23.30
C LEU A 137 -15.30 4.24 22.88
N VAL A 138 -15.66 5.15 23.77
CA VAL A 138 -15.68 6.59 23.49
C VAL A 138 -14.68 7.28 24.40
N CYS A 139 -13.62 7.81 23.81
CA CYS A 139 -12.59 8.55 24.55
C CYS A 139 -13.18 9.86 25.10
N ILE A 140 -13.01 10.08 26.41
CA ILE A 140 -13.41 11.29 27.14
C ILE A 140 -12.23 12.00 27.83
N GLY A 141 -11.10 11.30 27.98
CA GLY A 141 -9.89 11.83 28.60
C GLY A 141 -8.90 12.40 27.58
N ASN A 142 -7.86 13.07 28.09
CA ASN A 142 -6.78 13.65 27.28
C ASN A 142 -5.52 12.77 27.26
N ALA A 143 -5.68 11.45 27.36
CA ALA A 143 -4.56 10.51 27.31
C ALA A 143 -4.02 10.39 25.88
N ASP A 144 -2.70 10.25 25.71
CA ASP A 144 -2.08 10.10 24.38
C ASP A 144 -2.57 8.85 23.64
N VAL A 145 -2.82 7.75 24.37
CA VAL A 145 -3.24 6.46 23.82
C VAL A 145 -4.53 6.01 24.50
N ALA A 146 -5.53 5.58 23.70
CA ALA A 146 -6.76 5.04 24.23
C ALA A 146 -6.59 3.61 24.76
N ILE A 147 -5.92 2.73 24.00
CA ILE A 147 -5.73 1.31 24.34
C ILE A 147 -4.28 0.91 24.10
N ASN A 148 -3.57 0.56 25.17
CA ASN A 148 -2.17 0.14 25.11
C ASN A 148 -2.05 -1.38 25.28
N ILE A 149 -1.30 -2.00 24.36
CA ILE A 149 -1.19 -3.44 24.17
C ILE A 149 0.29 -3.79 24.07
N ILE A 150 0.81 -4.53 25.05
CA ILE A 150 2.24 -4.90 25.13
C ILE A 150 2.48 -6.41 25.01
N ASN A 151 1.41 -7.19 24.86
CA ASN A 151 1.44 -8.64 24.69
C ASN A 151 0.25 -9.06 23.82
N THR A 152 0.21 -10.32 23.38
CA THR A 152 -0.75 -10.85 22.41
C THR A 152 -2.20 -10.49 22.76
N ALA A 153 -2.92 -9.93 21.79
CA ALA A 153 -4.34 -9.63 21.90
C ALA A 153 -5.10 -10.08 20.64
N ASP A 154 -6.25 -10.72 20.82
CA ASP A 154 -7.25 -10.98 19.78
C ASP A 154 -8.46 -10.09 20.07
N ILE A 155 -8.62 -9.00 19.32
CA ILE A 155 -9.66 -7.99 19.54
C ILE A 155 -10.58 -7.98 18.33
N HIS A 156 -11.89 -8.08 18.56
CA HIS A 156 -12.85 -8.03 17.47
C HIS A 156 -14.17 -7.35 17.83
N ASP A 157 -14.89 -6.92 16.79
CA ASP A 157 -16.24 -6.36 16.85
C ASP A 157 -16.34 -5.13 17.75
N LEU A 158 -15.43 -4.17 17.56
CA LEU A 158 -15.27 -3.00 18.43
C LEU A 158 -15.24 -1.70 17.64
N ASN A 159 -15.97 -0.69 18.12
CA ASN A 159 -15.91 0.66 17.60
C ASN A 159 -15.15 1.56 18.57
N VAL A 160 -14.28 2.43 18.07
CA VAL A 160 -13.57 3.41 18.90
C VAL A 160 -13.69 4.82 18.32
N SER A 161 -14.03 5.79 19.16
CA SER A 161 -14.27 7.18 18.76
C SER A 161 -13.91 8.15 19.88
N LYS A 162 -13.94 9.45 19.57
CA LYS A 162 -13.86 10.52 20.56
C LYS A 162 -15.27 11.03 20.86
N LYS A 163 -15.52 11.43 22.11
CA LYS A 163 -16.79 12.06 22.47
C LYS A 163 -17.04 13.34 21.68
N GLU A 164 -16.00 14.15 21.53
CA GLU A 164 -16.04 15.47 20.91
C GLU A 164 -14.66 15.86 20.38
N ALA A 165 -14.60 16.84 19.49
CA ALA A 165 -13.36 17.25 18.82
C ALA A 165 -12.30 17.84 19.79
N SER A 166 -12.71 18.34 20.95
CA SER A 166 -11.83 18.83 22.02
C SER A 166 -11.01 17.74 22.71
N VAL A 167 -11.41 16.45 22.58
CA VAL A 167 -10.68 15.33 23.17
C VAL A 167 -9.34 15.13 22.44
N THR A 168 -8.24 15.28 23.19
CA THR A 168 -6.88 15.34 22.61
C THR A 168 -6.23 13.98 22.39
N THR A 169 -6.91 12.87 22.66
CA THR A 169 -6.33 11.53 22.46
C THR A 169 -5.79 11.36 21.05
N ALA A 170 -4.49 11.06 20.94
CA ALA A 170 -3.78 11.07 19.67
C ALA A 170 -3.86 9.70 18.99
N THR A 171 -3.73 8.63 19.78
CA THR A 171 -3.61 7.26 19.29
C THR A 171 -4.74 6.37 19.78
N VAL A 172 -5.34 5.56 18.90
CA VAL A 172 -6.34 4.56 19.33
C VAL A 172 -5.65 3.37 19.97
N PHE A 173 -4.86 2.62 19.20
CA PHE A 173 -4.14 1.44 19.66
C PHE A 173 -2.64 1.68 19.58
N ARG A 174 -1.93 1.48 20.70
CA ARG A 174 -0.48 1.28 20.70
C ARG A 174 -0.19 -0.20 20.90
N ILE A 175 0.56 -0.80 19.98
CA ILE A 175 0.69 -2.25 19.87
C ILE A 175 2.17 -2.64 19.79
N SER A 176 2.59 -3.50 20.72
CA SER A 176 3.86 -4.23 20.64
C SER A 176 3.67 -5.68 21.07
N GLY A 177 4.63 -6.53 20.69
CA GLY A 177 4.57 -7.96 20.93
C GLY A 177 4.30 -8.74 19.65
N ILE A 178 3.71 -9.93 19.79
CA ILE A 178 3.56 -10.89 18.69
C ILE A 178 2.16 -11.48 18.61
N ARG A 179 1.79 -11.97 17.42
CA ARG A 179 0.60 -12.79 17.16
C ARG A 179 -0.73 -12.11 17.50
N HIS A 180 -0.80 -10.79 17.34
CA HIS A 180 -2.05 -10.06 17.54
C HIS A 180 -3.03 -10.35 16.41
N LYS A 181 -4.32 -10.27 16.72
CA LYS A 181 -5.41 -10.36 15.76
C LYS A 181 -6.39 -9.21 15.99
N PHE A 182 -6.72 -8.50 14.94
CA PHE A 182 -7.75 -7.46 14.94
C PHE A 182 -8.74 -7.74 13.83
N ARG A 183 -10.03 -7.75 14.15
CA ARG A 183 -11.09 -8.05 13.18
C ARG A 183 -12.33 -7.20 13.40
N ASN A 184 -12.92 -6.65 12.34
CA ASN A 184 -14.14 -5.85 12.45
C ASN A 184 -13.99 -4.71 13.48
N ILE A 185 -12.92 -3.93 13.33
CA ILE A 185 -12.66 -2.76 14.14
C ILE A 185 -13.03 -1.53 13.34
N GLN A 186 -13.77 -0.60 13.95
CA GLN A 186 -14.19 0.62 13.28
C GLN A 186 -13.83 1.87 14.06
N THR A 187 -13.49 2.94 13.35
CA THR A 187 -13.30 4.28 13.95
C THR A 187 -13.94 5.37 13.08
N GLY A 188 -14.39 6.46 13.72
CA GLY A 188 -15.08 7.57 13.06
C GLY A 188 -14.78 8.94 13.70
N SER A 189 -13.53 9.18 14.05
CA SER A 189 -13.06 10.44 14.67
C SER A 189 -11.64 10.75 14.24
N THR A 190 -11.23 12.01 14.36
CA THR A 190 -9.87 12.44 14.01
C THR A 190 -8.85 11.98 15.05
N PHE A 191 -8.00 11.04 14.67
CA PHE A 191 -6.82 10.62 15.43
C PHE A 191 -5.53 10.98 14.68
N THR A 192 -4.46 11.23 15.42
CA THR A 192 -3.12 11.36 14.82
C THR A 192 -2.64 10.01 14.31
N ILE A 193 -2.91 8.93 15.06
CA ILE A 193 -2.59 7.56 14.68
C ILE A 193 -3.74 6.62 15.07
N VAL A 194 -4.22 5.73 14.20
CA VAL A 194 -5.18 4.70 14.64
C VAL A 194 -4.46 3.49 15.24
N PHE A 195 -3.55 2.88 14.47
CA PHE A 195 -2.74 1.74 14.90
C PHE A 195 -1.26 2.14 14.90
N ASP A 196 -0.74 2.43 16.11
CA ASP A 196 0.68 2.69 16.37
C ASP A 196 1.38 1.35 16.66
N CYS A 197 1.91 0.73 15.61
CA CYS A 197 2.56 -0.58 15.63
C CYS A 197 4.07 -0.42 15.84
N TYR A 198 4.57 -0.96 16.95
CA TYR A 198 5.95 -0.83 17.40
C TYR A 198 6.52 -2.21 17.77
N ASP A 199 7.60 -2.66 17.10
CA ASP A 199 8.18 -4.00 17.26
C ASP A 199 7.13 -5.14 17.24
N MET A 200 6.06 -4.94 16.48
CA MET A 200 4.95 -5.89 16.36
C MET A 200 5.28 -6.97 15.33
N LYS A 201 5.05 -8.24 15.67
CA LYS A 201 5.39 -9.35 14.77
C LYS A 201 4.25 -10.34 14.57
N GLU A 202 4.23 -10.98 13.40
CA GLU A 202 3.38 -12.16 13.13
C GLU A 202 1.89 -11.90 13.37
N SER A 203 1.44 -10.66 13.14
CA SER A 203 0.10 -10.20 13.50
C SER A 203 -0.78 -9.98 12.27
N HIS A 204 -2.10 -10.07 12.48
CA HIS A 204 -3.09 -10.02 11.41
C HIS A 204 -4.21 -9.03 11.71
N PHE A 205 -4.53 -8.20 10.72
CA PHE A 205 -5.60 -7.22 10.75
C PHE A 205 -6.54 -7.48 9.58
N SER A 206 -7.83 -7.58 9.84
CA SER A 206 -8.84 -7.76 8.80
C SER A 206 -10.14 -7.02 9.10
N MET A 207 -10.89 -6.68 8.05
CA MET A 207 -12.20 -6.03 8.18
C MET A 207 -12.13 -4.74 9.01
N ILE A 208 -11.06 -3.96 8.82
CA ILE A 208 -10.88 -2.69 9.52
C ILE A 208 -11.58 -1.59 8.71
N ARG A 209 -12.40 -0.77 9.37
CA ARG A 209 -13.07 0.39 8.75
C ARG A 209 -12.65 1.68 9.45
N VAL A 210 -11.94 2.55 8.74
CA VAL A 210 -11.49 3.83 9.29
C VAL A 210 -11.78 4.95 8.32
N ASP A 211 -12.58 5.91 8.77
CA ASP A 211 -12.75 7.22 8.14
C ASP A 211 -12.19 8.27 9.12
N ASN A 212 -10.89 8.60 9.03
CA ASN A 212 -10.17 9.27 10.13
C ASN A 212 -10.49 10.78 10.24
N ASP A 213 -10.20 11.56 9.21
CA ASP A 213 -10.43 13.00 9.17
C ASP A 213 -11.03 13.41 7.83
N ILE A 214 -12.36 13.24 7.73
CA ILE A 214 -13.15 13.48 6.52
C ILE A 214 -13.00 14.92 6.00
N THR A 215 -12.58 15.86 6.86
CA THR A 215 -12.44 17.27 6.50
C THR A 215 -11.01 17.68 6.17
N GLY A 216 -10.04 17.28 6.99
CA GLY A 216 -8.65 17.70 6.88
C GLY A 216 -7.74 16.70 6.17
N TYR A 217 -8.18 15.45 6.03
CA TYR A 217 -7.37 14.33 5.51
C TYR A 217 -6.04 14.17 6.25
N THR A 218 -6.06 14.29 7.58
CA THR A 218 -4.85 14.20 8.42
C THR A 218 -4.73 12.86 9.16
N GLY A 219 -3.53 12.57 9.68
CA GLY A 219 -3.23 11.43 10.54
C GLY A 219 -2.85 10.15 9.79
N ASN A 220 -2.21 9.23 10.51
CA ASN A 220 -1.81 7.92 9.97
C ASN A 220 -2.78 6.84 10.45
N ILE A 221 -3.24 5.95 9.57
CA ILE A 221 -4.10 4.84 10.02
C ILE A 221 -3.24 3.72 10.59
N PHE A 222 -2.35 3.14 9.78
CA PHE A 222 -1.31 2.23 10.27
C PHE A 222 0.04 2.92 10.26
N SER A 223 0.70 2.96 11.41
CA SER A 223 2.09 3.42 11.56
C SER A 223 2.96 2.26 12.01
N PHE A 224 3.93 1.85 11.18
CA PHE A 224 4.83 0.73 11.47
C PHE A 224 6.24 1.21 11.79
N SER A 225 6.75 0.80 12.95
CA SER A 225 8.16 0.93 13.31
C SER A 225 8.73 -0.45 13.61
N TYR A 226 9.67 -0.90 12.78
CA TYR A 226 10.38 -2.19 12.90
C TYR A 226 9.45 -3.38 13.19
N CYS A 227 8.34 -3.43 12.47
CA CYS A 227 7.36 -4.51 12.57
C CYS A 227 7.69 -5.60 11.56
N VAL A 228 7.50 -6.89 11.93
CA VAL A 228 7.96 -8.02 11.09
C VAL A 228 6.85 -9.04 10.83
N ASN A 229 6.69 -9.50 9.59
CA ASN A 229 5.79 -10.61 9.22
C ASN A 229 4.31 -10.35 9.56
N ASN A 230 3.80 -9.15 9.27
CA ASN A 230 2.42 -8.79 9.56
C ASN A 230 1.57 -8.73 8.28
N THR A 231 0.28 -9.04 8.43
CA THR A 231 -0.70 -9.00 7.33
C THR A 231 -1.84 -8.05 7.64
N ILE A 232 -2.20 -7.21 6.69
CA ILE A 232 -3.40 -6.38 6.71
C ILE A 232 -4.23 -6.74 5.49
N SER A 233 -5.51 -7.03 5.71
CA SER A 233 -6.39 -7.52 4.65
C SER A 233 -7.81 -6.99 4.72
N GLN A 234 -8.54 -7.00 3.61
CA GLN A 234 -10.00 -6.83 3.58
C GLN A 234 -10.49 -5.59 4.35
N SER A 235 -9.75 -4.49 4.26
CA SER A 235 -9.96 -3.30 5.08
C SER A 235 -10.27 -2.09 4.22
N MET A 236 -11.10 -1.18 4.72
CA MET A 236 -11.42 0.09 4.07
C MET A 236 -10.95 1.26 4.93
N LEU A 237 -9.97 2.00 4.42
CA LEU A 237 -9.20 2.99 5.13
C LEU A 237 -9.28 4.32 4.38
N GLY A 238 -9.42 5.45 5.05
CA GLY A 238 -9.43 6.70 4.31
C GLY A 238 -9.45 7.97 5.13
N TYR A 239 -9.46 9.07 4.37
CA TYR A 239 -9.50 10.42 4.89
C TYR A 239 -8.34 10.69 5.86
N CYS A 240 -7.11 10.52 5.38
CA CYS A 240 -5.91 10.48 6.21
C CYS A 240 -4.67 11.01 5.48
N ASP A 241 -3.59 11.30 6.21
CA ASP A 241 -2.29 11.60 5.58
C ASP A 241 -1.76 10.32 4.93
N ASN A 242 -1.68 9.24 5.72
CA ASN A 242 -1.19 7.94 5.23
C ASN A 242 -2.07 6.80 5.73
N ALA A 243 -2.60 5.97 4.83
CA ALA A 243 -3.29 4.75 5.25
C ALA A 243 -2.28 3.72 5.80
N PHE A 244 -1.14 3.60 5.14
CA PHE A 244 -0.01 2.78 5.59
C PHE A 244 1.28 3.60 5.59
N TYR A 245 1.83 3.83 6.78
CA TYR A 245 3.07 4.56 6.98
C TYR A 245 4.14 3.65 7.59
N PHE A 246 5.33 3.59 6.98
CA PHE A 246 6.47 2.86 7.50
C PHE A 246 7.59 3.83 7.84
N SER A 247 7.93 3.93 9.12
CA SER A 247 8.93 4.87 9.58
C SER A 247 10.34 4.45 9.17
N SER A 248 11.26 5.43 9.10
CA SER A 248 12.69 5.16 8.93
C SER A 248 13.38 4.76 10.23
N THR A 249 12.65 4.67 11.35
CA THR A 249 13.22 4.35 12.67
C THR A 249 13.69 2.89 12.68
N PRO A 250 14.95 2.60 13.05
CA PRO A 250 15.43 1.22 13.24
C PRO A 250 14.99 0.64 14.57
N HIS A 251 14.94 -0.69 14.64
CA HIS A 251 14.86 -1.41 15.90
C HIS A 251 16.01 -0.98 16.83
N PRO A 252 15.75 -0.60 18.10
CA PRO A 252 16.75 0.01 18.99
C PRO A 252 18.03 -0.79 19.18
N THR A 253 17.96 -2.12 19.16
CA THR A 253 19.12 -3.01 19.36
C THR A 253 19.49 -3.82 18.12
N GLY A 254 18.54 -4.01 17.21
CA GLY A 254 18.65 -4.94 16.08
C GLY A 254 18.92 -4.25 14.76
N GLY A 255 18.73 -2.93 14.68
CA GLY A 255 18.97 -2.13 13.47
C GLY A 255 17.97 -2.36 12.33
N TYR A 256 17.20 -3.44 12.35
CA TYR A 256 16.24 -3.80 11.30
C TYR A 256 15.09 -2.77 11.21
N LYS A 257 14.51 -2.69 10.02
CA LYS A 257 13.33 -1.87 9.71
C LYS A 257 12.09 -2.76 9.63
N SER A 258 10.94 -2.19 9.31
CA SER A 258 9.75 -3.00 9.08
C SER A 258 9.98 -3.94 7.90
N GLU A 259 9.63 -5.21 8.06
CA GLU A 259 9.93 -6.27 7.11
C GLU A 259 8.81 -7.30 6.93
N GLY A 260 8.65 -7.84 5.72
CA GLY A 260 7.75 -8.97 5.49
C GLY A 260 6.28 -8.60 5.70
N ILE A 261 5.89 -7.42 5.24
CA ILE A 261 4.54 -6.89 5.46
C ILE A 261 3.71 -7.16 4.21
N LEU A 262 2.54 -7.80 4.39
CA LEU A 262 1.57 -8.05 3.33
C LEU A 262 0.35 -7.14 3.53
N ILE A 263 0.03 -6.33 2.53
CA ILE A 263 -1.21 -5.54 2.45
C ILE A 263 -1.97 -6.03 1.23
N THR A 264 -3.14 -6.61 1.46
CA THR A 264 -3.92 -7.26 0.40
C THR A 264 -5.42 -7.00 0.50
N GLU A 265 -6.12 -6.93 -0.63
CA GLU A 265 -7.58 -6.74 -0.64
C GLU A 265 -8.06 -5.52 0.19
N CYS A 266 -7.22 -4.49 0.32
CA CYS A 266 -7.56 -3.27 1.03
C CYS A 266 -8.02 -2.19 0.05
N ILE A 267 -8.94 -1.35 0.51
CA ILE A 267 -9.41 -0.16 -0.19
C ILE A 267 -8.94 1.06 0.59
N THR A 268 -8.15 1.92 -0.03
CA THR A 268 -7.79 3.23 0.51
C THR A 268 -8.49 4.33 -0.27
N VAL A 269 -9.13 5.29 0.43
CA VAL A 269 -9.80 6.44 -0.20
C VAL A 269 -9.33 7.76 0.42
N PHE A 270 -9.14 8.80 -0.39
CA PHE A 270 -8.84 10.16 0.08
C PHE A 270 -7.68 10.22 1.09
N ALA A 271 -6.58 9.53 0.78
CA ALA A 271 -5.33 9.66 1.53
C ALA A 271 -4.38 10.67 0.85
N ASP A 272 -3.49 11.35 1.57
CA ASP A 272 -2.38 12.05 0.89
C ASP A 272 -1.46 11.05 0.19
N ALA A 273 -1.05 10.01 0.92
CA ALA A 273 -0.46 8.79 0.36
C ALA A 273 -1.20 7.54 0.82
N ALA A 274 -1.56 6.63 -0.09
CA ALA A 274 -2.11 5.34 0.36
C ALA A 274 -1.03 4.52 1.09
N VAL A 275 0.17 4.47 0.53
CA VAL A 275 1.31 3.79 1.13
C VAL A 275 2.55 4.67 1.08
N ASN A 276 3.15 4.95 2.23
CA ASN A 276 4.35 5.75 2.37
C ASN A 276 5.42 4.98 3.17
N ILE A 277 6.48 4.56 2.49
CA ILE A 277 7.55 3.73 3.03
C ILE A 277 8.82 4.57 3.15
N LEU A 278 9.08 5.15 4.33
CA LEU A 278 10.32 5.86 4.53
C LEU A 278 11.51 4.90 4.61
N ALA A 279 11.34 3.74 5.24
CA ALA A 279 12.22 2.59 5.12
C ALA A 279 11.48 1.27 5.38
N GLY A 280 11.74 0.24 4.58
CA GLY A 280 11.19 -1.10 4.79
C GLY A 280 11.79 -2.15 3.86
N THR A 281 11.72 -3.42 4.26
CA THR A 281 12.22 -4.56 3.48
C THR A 281 11.06 -5.50 3.15
N GLN A 282 10.97 -6.00 1.92
CA GLN A 282 9.97 -7.01 1.57
C GLN A 282 8.53 -6.57 1.89
N ILE A 283 8.13 -5.39 1.40
CA ILE A 283 6.76 -4.89 1.53
C ILE A 283 5.97 -5.33 0.30
N SER A 284 4.82 -5.97 0.51
CA SER A 284 4.00 -6.54 -0.55
C SER A 284 2.60 -5.94 -0.56
N LEU A 285 2.23 -5.34 -1.68
CA LEU A 285 0.96 -4.67 -1.95
C LEU A 285 0.26 -5.43 -3.08
N ILE A 286 -0.74 -6.24 -2.75
CA ILE A 286 -1.36 -7.18 -3.70
C ILE A 286 -2.88 -6.99 -3.76
N GLY A 287 -3.44 -6.80 -4.96
CA GLY A 287 -4.90 -6.82 -5.14
C GLY A 287 -5.65 -5.73 -4.37
N ASN A 288 -5.03 -4.57 -4.17
CA ASN A 288 -5.63 -3.43 -3.46
C ASN A 288 -6.28 -2.43 -4.41
N VAL A 289 -7.13 -1.57 -3.85
CA VAL A 289 -7.66 -0.38 -4.51
C VAL A 289 -7.15 0.84 -3.75
N PHE A 290 -6.35 1.69 -4.39
CA PHE A 290 -5.88 2.96 -3.84
C PHE A 290 -6.50 4.08 -4.65
N ASP A 291 -7.60 4.64 -4.15
CA ASP A 291 -8.43 5.60 -4.86
C ASP A 291 -8.28 7.03 -4.29
N PHE A 292 -8.35 8.01 -5.18
CA PHE A 292 -8.26 9.44 -4.89
C PHE A 292 -7.09 9.85 -3.97
N CYS A 293 -5.93 9.22 -4.12
CA CYS A 293 -4.74 9.63 -3.36
C CYS A 293 -4.20 10.97 -3.87
N SER A 294 -3.72 11.85 -2.99
CA SER A 294 -3.24 13.18 -3.39
C SER A 294 -1.81 13.13 -3.93
N THR A 295 -0.80 13.09 -3.07
CA THR A 295 0.62 13.18 -3.50
C THR A 295 1.12 11.89 -4.14
N TYR A 296 0.87 10.72 -3.53
CA TYR A 296 1.35 9.43 -4.05
C TYR A 296 0.30 8.34 -3.87
N GLY A 297 0.19 7.40 -4.82
CA GLY A 297 -0.46 6.13 -4.51
C GLY A 297 0.44 5.32 -3.58
N ILE A 298 1.66 5.05 -4.07
CA ILE A 298 2.70 4.32 -3.34
C ILE A 298 4.00 5.11 -3.43
N PHE A 299 4.64 5.34 -2.30
CA PHE A 299 5.96 5.96 -2.23
C PHE A 299 6.92 5.13 -1.37
N GLN A 300 8.14 4.89 -1.86
CA GLN A 300 9.22 4.32 -1.05
C GLN A 300 10.52 5.12 -1.22
N SER A 301 11.07 5.63 -0.12
CA SER A 301 12.31 6.42 -0.14
C SER A 301 13.57 5.64 0.20
N ASN A 302 13.45 4.55 0.95
CA ASN A 302 14.58 3.72 1.36
C ASN A 302 14.10 2.29 1.63
N GLY A 303 15.03 1.35 1.67
CA GLY A 303 14.78 -0.04 1.99
C GLY A 303 15.10 -0.98 0.84
N GLN A 304 14.45 -2.14 0.82
CA GLN A 304 14.74 -3.22 -0.11
C GLN A 304 13.46 -3.60 -0.88
N ASN A 305 13.33 -4.88 -1.23
CA ASN A 305 12.30 -5.45 -2.10
C ASN A 305 10.89 -4.89 -1.88
N LEU A 306 10.30 -4.36 -2.94
CA LEU A 306 8.90 -3.93 -3.00
C LEU A 306 8.14 -4.79 -4.02
N VAL A 307 6.96 -5.28 -3.65
CA VAL A 307 6.04 -6.01 -4.53
C VAL A 307 4.76 -5.20 -4.67
N VAL A 308 4.38 -4.84 -5.90
CA VAL A 308 3.17 -4.08 -6.22
C VAL A 308 2.43 -4.82 -7.33
N HIS A 309 1.53 -5.74 -6.98
CA HIS A 309 0.91 -6.66 -7.93
C HIS A 309 -0.61 -6.55 -7.97
N GLY A 310 -1.19 -6.46 -9.18
CA GLY A 310 -2.64 -6.57 -9.37
C GLY A 310 -3.48 -5.49 -8.68
N ASN A 311 -2.89 -4.32 -8.38
CA ASN A 311 -3.60 -3.23 -7.71
C ASN A 311 -4.31 -2.32 -8.72
N TRP A 312 -5.38 -1.67 -8.29
CA TRP A 312 -5.97 -0.52 -8.96
C TRP A 312 -5.57 0.76 -8.23
N ILE A 313 -4.91 1.69 -8.92
CA ILE A 313 -4.32 2.90 -8.35
C ILE A 313 -4.86 4.12 -9.09
N ALA A 314 -5.55 4.99 -8.38
CA ALA A 314 -6.02 6.28 -8.86
C ALA A 314 -5.54 7.40 -7.92
N ALA A 315 -4.86 8.39 -8.49
CA ALA A 315 -4.36 9.56 -7.77
C ALA A 315 -4.75 10.86 -8.47
N ARG A 316 -4.87 11.93 -7.69
CA ARG A 316 -5.28 13.28 -8.12
C ARG A 316 -4.13 14.27 -8.18
N GLY A 317 -2.95 13.91 -7.67
CA GLY A 317 -1.75 14.74 -7.75
C GLY A 317 -0.91 14.51 -9.00
N VAL A 318 0.13 15.32 -9.13
CA VAL A 318 1.04 15.36 -10.28
C VAL A 318 2.32 14.54 -10.07
N ASN A 319 2.60 14.14 -8.82
CA ASN A 319 3.76 13.32 -8.48
C ASN A 319 3.46 11.85 -8.78
N GLY A 320 4.43 11.12 -9.32
CA GLY A 320 4.14 9.85 -9.98
C GLY A 320 3.47 8.80 -9.09
N PHE A 321 2.57 8.01 -9.67
CA PHE A 321 1.63 7.16 -8.94
C PHE A 321 2.32 6.08 -8.10
N ILE A 322 3.44 5.59 -8.62
CA ILE A 322 4.39 4.74 -7.91
C ILE A 322 5.74 5.46 -7.91
N GLY A 323 6.06 6.11 -6.80
CA GLY A 323 7.32 6.80 -6.59
C GLY A 323 8.32 5.93 -5.84
N ILE A 324 9.50 5.74 -6.42
CA ILE A 324 10.65 5.16 -5.72
C ILE A 324 11.80 6.18 -5.83
N GLY A 325 12.10 6.88 -4.75
CA GLY A 325 13.03 8.01 -4.80
C GLY A 325 13.73 8.32 -3.47
N GLY A 326 15.05 8.37 -3.51
CA GLY A 326 15.94 8.66 -2.39
C GLY A 326 17.38 8.22 -2.69
N THR A 327 18.37 8.73 -1.97
CA THR A 327 19.82 8.53 -2.25
C THR A 327 20.34 7.09 -2.03
N VAL A 328 19.48 6.12 -1.68
CA VAL A 328 19.91 4.80 -1.19
C VAL A 328 19.07 3.65 -1.78
N ASN A 329 19.71 2.91 -2.70
CA ASN A 329 19.56 1.51 -3.12
C ASN A 329 18.29 0.74 -2.71
N LEU A 330 17.22 0.78 -3.52
CA LEU A 330 16.41 -0.43 -3.65
C LEU A 330 17.26 -1.54 -4.30
N THR A 331 17.26 -2.71 -3.68
CA THR A 331 17.90 -3.93 -4.24
C THR A 331 17.03 -4.61 -5.30
N GLY A 332 15.72 -4.36 -5.30
CA GLY A 332 14.76 -4.90 -6.27
C GLY A 332 13.35 -4.35 -6.06
N ALA A 333 12.55 -4.34 -7.12
CA ALA A 333 11.11 -4.08 -7.03
C ALA A 333 10.38 -4.83 -8.15
N SER A 334 9.17 -5.31 -7.89
CA SER A 334 8.33 -6.00 -8.86
C SER A 334 6.96 -5.32 -8.92
N ILE A 335 6.70 -4.66 -10.05
CA ILE A 335 5.47 -3.90 -10.30
C ILE A 335 4.77 -4.53 -11.50
N VAL A 336 3.77 -5.37 -11.23
CA VAL A 336 3.21 -6.28 -12.23
C VAL A 336 1.68 -6.27 -12.22
N GLY A 337 1.07 -6.16 -13.41
CA GLY A 337 -0.37 -6.39 -13.56
C GLY A 337 -1.26 -5.33 -12.92
N ASN A 338 -0.75 -4.14 -12.62
CA ASN A 338 -1.52 -3.08 -12.00
C ASN A 338 -2.28 -2.27 -13.04
N GLN A 339 -3.43 -1.74 -12.64
CA GLN A 339 -4.13 -0.67 -13.36
C GLN A 339 -3.86 0.66 -12.66
N VAL A 340 -3.33 1.63 -13.39
CA VAL A 340 -2.96 2.94 -12.83
C VAL A 340 -3.61 4.03 -13.68
N GLN A 341 -4.34 4.93 -13.04
CA GLN A 341 -5.14 5.93 -13.71
C GLN A 341 -4.94 7.33 -13.12
N ALA A 342 -4.75 8.32 -14.00
CA ALA A 342 -4.82 9.72 -13.62
C ALA A 342 -6.26 10.11 -13.27
N GLY A 343 -6.45 10.85 -12.18
CA GLY A 343 -7.69 11.59 -11.94
C GLY A 343 -7.95 12.59 -13.07
N ALA A 344 -9.23 12.95 -13.29
CA ALA A 344 -9.65 13.81 -14.41
C ALA A 344 -8.93 15.17 -14.51
N THR A 345 -8.33 15.65 -13.42
CA THR A 345 -7.59 16.91 -13.33
C THR A 345 -6.08 16.78 -13.59
N VAL A 346 -5.56 15.56 -13.73
CA VAL A 346 -4.13 15.28 -13.93
C VAL A 346 -3.91 14.84 -15.38
N THR A 347 -3.36 15.73 -16.21
CA THR A 347 -3.17 15.45 -17.65
C THR A 347 -1.73 15.10 -18.03
N SER A 348 -0.77 15.10 -17.09
CA SER A 348 0.66 14.97 -17.42
C SER A 348 1.55 14.33 -16.34
N GLY A 349 0.99 13.65 -15.34
CA GLY A 349 1.78 12.96 -14.30
C GLY A 349 2.53 11.75 -14.85
N SER A 350 3.75 11.51 -14.37
CA SER A 350 4.51 10.29 -14.67
C SER A 350 3.90 9.09 -13.95
N ALA A 351 3.65 7.98 -14.63
CA ALA A 351 3.13 6.77 -13.98
C ALA A 351 4.06 6.23 -12.87
N PHE A 352 5.36 6.38 -13.08
CA PHE A 352 6.39 5.96 -12.14
C PHE A 352 7.65 6.82 -12.20
N SER A 353 8.46 6.80 -11.14
CA SER A 353 9.80 7.38 -11.13
C SER A 353 10.68 6.54 -10.23
N PHE A 354 11.68 5.87 -10.80
CA PHE A 354 12.44 4.83 -10.12
C PHE A 354 13.96 5.05 -10.21
N SER A 355 14.60 5.08 -9.04
CA SER A 355 16.07 5.03 -8.88
C SER A 355 16.48 3.80 -8.08
N GLY A 356 16.91 2.71 -8.73
CA GLY A 356 17.30 1.46 -8.06
C GLY A 356 17.63 0.32 -9.04
N LYS A 357 18.17 -0.79 -8.53
CA LYS A 357 18.57 -1.97 -9.32
C LYS A 357 17.49 -3.05 -9.33
N ASN A 358 17.50 -3.93 -10.33
CA ASN A 358 16.61 -5.10 -10.46
C ASN A 358 15.12 -4.76 -10.37
N ILE A 359 14.70 -3.67 -11.01
CA ILE A 359 13.29 -3.26 -11.05
C ILE A 359 12.61 -3.93 -12.24
N ILE A 360 11.52 -4.66 -11.99
CA ILE A 360 10.68 -5.30 -13.01
C ILE A 360 9.36 -4.54 -13.07
N VAL A 361 9.05 -3.98 -14.23
CA VAL A 361 7.77 -3.29 -14.49
C VAL A 361 7.11 -3.94 -15.68
N SER A 362 6.07 -4.74 -15.45
CA SER A 362 5.44 -5.47 -16.54
C SER A 362 3.93 -5.66 -16.47
N SER A 363 3.32 -5.81 -17.65
CA SER A 363 1.88 -6.10 -17.79
C SER A 363 0.96 -5.09 -17.08
N ASN A 364 1.41 -3.86 -16.85
CA ASN A 364 0.61 -2.81 -16.23
C ASN A 364 -0.21 -2.07 -17.28
N TYR A 365 -1.36 -1.54 -16.87
CA TYR A 365 -2.26 -0.74 -17.69
C TYR A 365 -2.36 0.69 -17.16
N TYR A 366 -1.82 1.65 -17.91
CA TYR A 366 -1.76 3.06 -17.55
C TYR A 366 -2.78 3.87 -18.35
N ILE A 367 -3.60 4.68 -17.67
CA ILE A 367 -4.68 5.47 -18.27
C ILE A 367 -4.46 6.97 -18.00
N ASN A 368 -4.38 7.76 -19.06
CA ASN A 368 -4.16 9.23 -19.02
C ASN A 368 -2.85 9.64 -18.31
N LEU A 369 -1.84 8.77 -18.35
CA LEU A 369 -0.56 8.99 -17.67
C LEU A 369 0.64 8.82 -18.58
N ASN A 370 1.54 9.78 -18.49
CA ASN A 370 2.83 9.70 -19.16
C ASN A 370 3.63 8.51 -18.60
N GLY A 371 4.42 7.88 -19.46
CA GLY A 371 5.40 6.89 -19.02
C GLY A 371 6.33 7.48 -17.96
N GLY A 372 6.84 6.62 -17.10
CA GLY A 372 7.75 7.02 -16.04
C GLY A 372 9.22 6.93 -16.41
N LEU A 373 10.07 7.33 -15.48
CA LEU A 373 11.52 7.24 -15.58
C LEU A 373 12.07 6.02 -14.82
N VAL A 374 12.97 5.25 -15.45
CA VAL A 374 13.81 4.23 -14.80
C VAL A 374 15.28 4.56 -15.08
N THR A 375 16.11 4.64 -14.05
CA THR A 375 17.50 5.15 -14.17
C THR A 375 18.61 4.11 -13.95
N ASP A 376 18.37 2.81 -14.17
CA ASP A 376 19.37 1.76 -13.89
C ASP A 376 19.39 0.61 -14.93
N SER A 377 20.59 0.10 -15.23
CA SER A 377 20.90 -0.87 -16.29
C SER A 377 20.54 -2.33 -16.00
N SER A 378 20.11 -2.65 -14.78
CA SER A 378 19.68 -4.01 -14.40
C SER A 378 18.15 -4.17 -14.40
N SER A 379 17.42 -3.11 -14.71
CA SER A 379 15.97 -3.08 -14.67
C SER A 379 15.33 -3.46 -16.01
N GLN A 380 14.12 -4.02 -15.95
CA GLN A 380 13.37 -4.51 -17.10
C GLN A 380 11.98 -3.86 -17.13
N VAL A 381 11.59 -3.31 -18.27
CA VAL A 381 10.28 -2.69 -18.45
C VAL A 381 9.65 -3.25 -19.73
N PHE A 382 8.62 -4.09 -19.60
CA PHE A 382 8.07 -4.82 -20.75
C PHE A 382 6.58 -5.12 -20.63
N GLY A 383 5.87 -5.24 -21.75
CA GLY A 383 4.46 -5.69 -21.76
C GLY A 383 3.46 -4.67 -21.21
N ASN A 384 3.84 -3.41 -21.01
CA ASN A 384 2.94 -2.41 -20.44
C ASN A 384 2.08 -1.76 -21.53
N THR A 385 0.86 -1.36 -21.16
CA THR A 385 -0.07 -0.65 -22.04
C THR A 385 -0.31 0.76 -21.52
N PHE A 386 -0.19 1.75 -22.40
CA PHE A 386 -0.46 3.16 -22.11
C PHE A 386 -1.62 3.64 -22.99
N SER A 387 -2.69 4.14 -22.37
CA SER A 387 -3.93 4.56 -23.02
C SER A 387 -4.20 6.03 -22.69
N GLY A 388 -4.39 6.88 -23.71
CA GLY A 388 -4.75 8.29 -23.52
C GLY A 388 -3.63 9.20 -23.00
N SER A 389 -2.36 8.79 -23.10
CA SER A 389 -1.20 9.54 -22.59
C SER A 389 -0.32 10.16 -23.67
N ALA A 390 0.34 11.27 -23.33
CA ALA A 390 1.08 12.13 -24.28
C ALA A 390 2.55 11.72 -24.47
N THR A 391 3.14 10.94 -23.56
CA THR A 391 4.53 10.49 -23.67
C THR A 391 4.71 9.03 -23.24
N GLY A 392 5.47 8.26 -24.01
CA GLY A 392 5.92 6.91 -23.64
C GLY A 392 6.95 6.92 -22.49
N ILE A 393 7.63 5.80 -22.26
CA ILE A 393 8.66 5.68 -21.22
C ILE A 393 9.86 6.60 -21.54
N ALA A 394 10.19 7.52 -20.64
CA ALA A 394 11.38 8.36 -20.75
C ALA A 394 12.57 7.67 -20.06
N ASN A 395 13.66 7.43 -20.78
CA ASN A 395 14.89 6.80 -20.27
C ASN A 395 15.90 7.88 -19.82
N VAL A 396 16.65 7.70 -18.72
CA VAL A 396 17.77 8.59 -18.36
C VAL A 396 19.10 7.83 -18.29
N ALA A 397 19.99 8.28 -19.18
CA ALA A 397 21.45 8.29 -19.17
C ALA A 397 22.21 7.08 -18.59
N GLY A 398 22.79 6.28 -19.49
CA GLY A 398 23.88 5.35 -19.18
C GLY A 398 23.49 3.90 -18.89
N ALA A 399 22.20 3.56 -19.01
CA ALA A 399 21.67 2.25 -18.64
C ALA A 399 21.10 1.43 -19.81
N THR A 400 21.43 0.15 -19.86
CA THR A 400 20.83 -0.86 -20.75
C THR A 400 19.52 -1.37 -20.15
N ILE A 401 18.38 -0.76 -20.49
CA ILE A 401 17.07 -1.28 -20.08
C ILE A 401 16.53 -2.21 -21.17
N ALA A 402 16.10 -3.41 -20.80
CA ALA A 402 15.35 -4.28 -21.69
C ALA A 402 13.93 -3.71 -21.85
N LEU A 403 13.63 -3.17 -23.04
CA LEU A 403 12.31 -2.67 -23.42
C LEU A 403 11.68 -3.65 -24.41
N GLY A 404 10.49 -4.18 -24.11
CA GLY A 404 9.79 -5.12 -24.99
C GLY A 404 8.27 -5.00 -24.92
N ASN A 405 7.58 -5.17 -26.05
CA ASN A 405 6.11 -5.32 -26.15
C ASN A 405 5.25 -4.24 -25.44
N HIS A 406 5.55 -2.96 -25.63
CA HIS A 406 4.68 -1.87 -25.13
C HIS A 406 3.60 -1.52 -26.14
N ARG A 407 2.36 -1.27 -25.67
CA ARG A 407 1.24 -0.82 -26.51
C ARG A 407 0.84 0.60 -26.12
N THR A 408 0.89 1.55 -27.06
CA THR A 408 0.36 2.92 -26.87
C THR A 408 -0.92 3.08 -27.68
N ILE A 409 -2.00 3.54 -27.06
CA ILE A 409 -3.30 3.75 -27.70
C ILE A 409 -3.68 5.23 -27.55
N GLY A 410 -3.75 5.99 -28.65
CA GLY A 410 -4.46 7.27 -28.69
C GLY A 410 -3.76 8.51 -29.24
N TYR A 411 -2.44 8.71 -29.17
CA TYR A 411 -1.78 9.96 -29.67
C TYR A 411 -0.26 9.80 -29.96
N GLY A 412 0.34 10.82 -30.60
CA GLY A 412 1.66 10.83 -31.25
C GLY A 412 2.89 10.63 -30.34
N LEU A 413 3.97 10.10 -30.94
CA LEU A 413 5.25 9.85 -30.26
C LEU A 413 5.79 11.13 -29.58
N PRO A 414 6.39 11.03 -28.39
CA PRO A 414 6.98 12.18 -27.71
C PRO A 414 8.11 12.78 -28.54
N SER A 415 8.14 14.11 -28.65
CA SER A 415 9.24 14.90 -29.21
C SER A 415 10.48 14.98 -28.32
N GLY A 416 10.67 14.00 -27.42
CA GLY A 416 11.76 13.93 -26.44
C GLY A 416 12.76 12.84 -26.81
N SER A 417 14.04 13.22 -26.89
CA SER A 417 15.17 12.37 -27.22
C SER A 417 15.27 11.12 -26.33
N ILE A 418 15.20 9.93 -26.94
CA ILE A 418 15.63 8.67 -26.32
C ILE A 418 17.15 8.72 -26.20
N ALA A 419 17.69 8.90 -24.99
CA ALA A 419 19.14 8.88 -24.74
C ALA A 419 19.53 7.59 -24.01
N GLY A 420 20.02 6.59 -24.75
CA GLY A 420 20.53 5.32 -24.22
C GLY A 420 20.41 4.15 -25.22
N THR A 421 21.28 3.15 -25.11
CA THR A 421 21.24 1.92 -25.93
C THR A 421 20.04 1.06 -25.51
N ALA A 422 18.89 1.28 -26.12
CA ALA A 422 17.75 0.39 -25.97
C ALA A 422 18.04 -0.92 -26.71
N TYR A 423 18.06 -2.05 -25.99
CA TYR A 423 17.96 -3.38 -26.61
C TYR A 423 16.50 -3.55 -27.00
N SER A 424 16.16 -3.04 -28.18
CA SER A 424 14.82 -3.10 -28.70
C SER A 424 14.55 -4.43 -29.40
N ASP A 425 13.86 -5.33 -28.72
CA ASP A 425 12.78 -6.10 -29.37
C ASP A 425 11.50 -5.23 -29.46
N CYS A 426 11.66 -3.90 -29.37
CA CYS A 426 10.60 -2.93 -29.58
C CYS A 426 10.12 -3.04 -31.03
N GLY A 427 8.95 -3.65 -31.22
CA GLY A 427 8.06 -3.23 -32.28
C GLY A 427 7.65 -1.79 -32.04
N PHE A 428 8.49 -0.83 -32.42
CA PHE A 428 8.14 0.59 -32.45
C PHE A 428 7.05 0.75 -33.52
N THR A 429 5.78 0.77 -33.09
CA THR A 429 4.67 1.08 -33.97
C THR A 429 4.23 2.49 -33.67
N ALA A 430 4.59 3.41 -34.57
CA ALA A 430 4.14 4.78 -34.60
C ALA A 430 3.63 5.01 -36.04
N VAL A 431 2.45 5.53 -36.34
CA VAL A 431 1.53 6.46 -35.65
C VAL A 431 0.19 6.35 -36.39
N ASN A 432 -0.93 6.30 -35.65
CA ASN A 432 -2.17 7.00 -36.03
C ASN A 432 -2.23 8.22 -35.06
N ASP A 433 -2.47 9.47 -35.44
CA ASP A 433 -3.23 9.99 -36.58
C ASP A 433 -2.97 11.53 -36.79
N VAL A 434 -3.40 12.05 -37.95
CA VAL A 434 -3.69 13.46 -38.37
C VAL A 434 -2.61 14.58 -38.31
N ASN A 435 -2.11 14.98 -39.49
CA ASN A 435 -1.43 16.25 -39.89
C ASN A 435 0.09 16.49 -39.65
N ALA A 436 0.87 16.24 -40.74
CA ALA A 436 2.13 16.87 -41.20
C ALA A 436 3.44 16.73 -40.35
N SER A 437 4.66 16.46 -40.84
CA SER A 437 5.20 16.16 -42.19
C SER A 437 6.65 15.57 -42.15
N TYR A 438 7.15 14.99 -41.06
CA TYR A 438 8.49 14.36 -41.03
C TYR A 438 8.52 13.14 -40.09
N ARG A 439 9.04 11.99 -40.54
CA ARG A 439 9.20 10.75 -39.73
C ARG A 439 10.55 10.09 -40.03
N ALA A 440 11.24 9.56 -39.02
CA ALA A 440 12.37 8.64 -39.18
C ALA A 440 12.22 7.49 -38.18
N GLY A 441 12.48 6.25 -38.61
CA GLY A 441 12.36 5.08 -37.75
C GLY A 441 13.15 3.88 -38.24
N VAL A 442 13.40 2.95 -37.32
CA VAL A 442 14.01 1.64 -37.62
C VAL A 442 12.94 0.58 -37.44
N LYS A 443 12.64 -0.15 -38.51
CA LYS A 443 11.72 -1.30 -38.44
C LYS A 443 12.56 -2.56 -38.28
N TYR A 444 12.47 -3.19 -37.12
CA TYR A 444 13.07 -4.50 -36.85
C TYR A 444 12.08 -5.61 -37.20
N VAL A 445 12.51 -6.54 -38.05
CA VAL A 445 11.85 -7.85 -38.18
C VAL A 445 12.70 -8.81 -37.33
N ARG A 446 12.06 -9.49 -36.38
CA ARG A 446 12.67 -10.23 -35.24
C ARG A 446 13.93 -11.05 -35.57
N GLY A 447 14.91 -11.00 -34.68
CA GLY A 447 16.00 -11.98 -34.57
C GLY A 447 17.12 -11.50 -33.65
N SER A 448 17.61 -12.38 -32.77
CA SER A 448 18.73 -12.16 -31.85
C SER A 448 19.92 -11.44 -32.47
N TYR A 449 20.75 -10.84 -31.61
CA TYR A 449 22.00 -10.09 -31.88
C TYR A 449 23.05 -10.77 -32.79
N SER A 450 22.76 -11.94 -33.35
CA SER A 450 23.59 -12.68 -34.30
C SER A 450 23.06 -12.75 -35.73
N ASP A 451 21.82 -12.32 -36.04
CA ASP A 451 21.28 -12.38 -37.42
C ASP A 451 20.61 -11.06 -37.83
N GLN A 452 21.35 -10.22 -38.56
CA GLN A 452 20.96 -8.89 -39.06
C GLN A 452 20.03 -8.93 -40.30
N LEU A 453 19.18 -9.94 -40.42
CA LEU A 453 18.30 -10.12 -41.57
C LEU A 453 17.08 -9.19 -41.47
N GLY A 454 17.02 -8.16 -42.33
CA GLY A 454 15.80 -7.41 -42.61
C GLY A 454 15.59 -6.08 -41.86
N GLN A 455 16.64 -5.47 -41.32
CA GLN A 455 16.54 -4.11 -40.78
C GLN A 455 16.32 -3.09 -41.90
N ARG A 456 15.26 -2.28 -41.80
CA ARG A 456 14.99 -1.17 -42.74
C ARG A 456 15.25 0.16 -42.06
N PHE A 457 16.05 1.02 -42.69
CA PHE A 457 16.28 2.40 -42.26
C PHE A 457 15.59 3.37 -43.22
N TYR A 458 14.56 4.08 -42.74
CA TYR A 458 13.78 5.02 -43.54
C TYR A 458 13.81 6.44 -42.97
N VAL A 459 13.87 7.43 -43.87
CA VAL A 459 13.71 8.86 -43.58
C VAL A 459 12.63 9.44 -44.48
N SER A 460 11.57 10.00 -43.90
CA SER A 460 10.49 10.70 -44.61
C SER A 460 10.69 12.21 -44.54
N ALA A 461 10.74 12.85 -45.71
CA ALA A 461 10.85 14.30 -45.86
C ALA A 461 9.60 14.85 -46.55
N GLY A 462 8.60 15.27 -45.77
CA GLY A 462 7.37 15.85 -46.29
C GLY A 462 6.32 14.83 -46.75
N ALA A 463 5.09 15.30 -46.91
CA ALA A 463 3.96 14.47 -47.33
C ALA A 463 4.24 13.79 -48.67
N GLY A 464 4.46 12.47 -48.65
CA GLY A 464 4.54 11.62 -49.85
C GLY A 464 5.93 11.12 -50.28
N VAL A 465 7.01 11.36 -49.53
CA VAL A 465 8.33 10.81 -49.89
C VAL A 465 8.95 10.04 -48.73
N GLU A 466 8.91 8.71 -48.82
CA GLU A 466 9.77 7.79 -48.05
C GLU A 466 11.10 7.66 -48.80
N LYS A 467 12.23 7.89 -48.13
CA LYS A 467 13.55 7.55 -48.66
C LYS A 467 14.13 6.42 -47.82
N ASP A 468 14.13 5.22 -48.37
CA ASP A 468 14.87 4.08 -47.84
C ASP A 468 16.36 4.33 -48.05
N VAL A 469 17.14 4.33 -46.97
CA VAL A 469 18.58 4.57 -47.06
C VAL A 469 19.34 3.25 -47.25
N PHE A 470 18.83 2.14 -46.70
CA PHE A 470 19.34 0.78 -46.94
C PHE A 470 18.23 -0.27 -46.74
N ILE A 471 18.03 -1.13 -47.75
CA ILE A 471 17.20 -2.34 -47.68
C ILE A 471 18.16 -3.52 -47.77
N LEU A 472 18.23 -4.34 -46.73
CA LEU A 472 18.82 -5.68 -46.80
C LEU A 472 17.71 -6.67 -47.13
N ASN A 473 17.82 -7.38 -48.26
CA ASN A 473 16.87 -8.44 -48.64
C ASN A 473 17.30 -9.81 -48.07
N GLU A 474 16.52 -10.85 -48.35
CA GLU A 474 16.76 -12.25 -47.93
C GLU A 474 18.08 -12.87 -48.44
N ASN A 475 18.75 -12.21 -49.40
CA ASN A 475 20.08 -12.57 -49.90
C ASN A 475 21.21 -11.64 -49.39
N MET A 476 20.89 -10.68 -48.50
CA MET A 476 21.81 -9.62 -48.02
C MET A 476 22.29 -8.64 -49.11
N ASP A 477 21.48 -8.39 -50.14
CA ASP A 477 21.82 -7.43 -51.19
C ASP A 477 21.60 -5.98 -50.72
N VAL A 478 22.44 -5.07 -51.20
CA VAL A 478 22.30 -3.62 -50.98
C VAL A 478 21.58 -2.97 -52.16
N GLY A 479 20.34 -2.54 -51.96
CA GLY A 479 19.54 -1.85 -52.98
C GLY A 479 19.77 -0.34 -53.04
N ILE A 480 19.96 0.21 -54.25
CA ILE A 480 19.98 1.66 -54.52
C ILE A 480 18.70 1.98 -55.33
N PRO A 481 17.64 2.52 -54.70
CA PRO A 481 16.31 2.53 -55.31
C PRO A 481 16.13 3.55 -56.44
N ASP A 482 16.93 4.62 -56.46
CA ASP A 482 16.79 5.71 -57.43
C ASP A 482 17.97 5.79 -58.42
N GLN A 483 17.65 5.96 -59.71
CA GLN A 483 18.64 6.19 -60.77
C GLN A 483 19.08 7.66 -60.86
N GLY A 484 20.36 7.87 -61.17
CA GLY A 484 21.00 9.17 -61.38
C GLY A 484 22.11 9.47 -60.37
N TYR A 485 23.14 10.18 -60.81
CA TYR A 485 24.37 10.46 -60.05
C TYR A 485 24.13 11.18 -58.71
N ASN A 486 22.99 11.85 -58.56
CA ASN A 486 22.63 12.65 -57.39
C ASN A 486 21.56 12.02 -56.48
N LYS A 487 20.96 10.88 -56.84
CA LYS A 487 19.83 10.29 -56.08
C LYS A 487 20.26 9.19 -55.12
N GLY A 488 20.84 8.10 -55.63
CA GLY A 488 21.32 6.97 -54.84
C GLY A 488 22.69 6.49 -55.32
N LYS A 489 23.62 6.24 -54.40
CA LYS A 489 24.97 5.75 -54.73
C LYS A 489 25.56 4.94 -53.58
N LEU A 490 26.25 3.85 -53.92
CA LEU A 490 27.08 3.10 -53.00
C LEU A 490 28.50 3.70 -53.01
N ILE A 491 29.06 3.98 -51.84
CA ILE A 491 30.38 4.61 -51.70
C ILE A 491 31.33 3.61 -51.05
N LEU A 492 32.42 3.26 -51.73
CA LEU A 492 33.47 2.34 -51.27
C LEU A 492 34.82 3.07 -51.31
N GLY A 493 35.25 3.63 -50.18
CA GLY A 493 36.40 4.53 -50.13
C GLY A 493 36.15 5.80 -50.95
N ASN A 494 37.12 6.23 -51.76
CA ASN A 494 36.89 7.33 -52.70
C ASN A 494 36.06 6.92 -53.93
N TYR A 495 35.71 5.64 -54.08
CA TYR A 495 34.95 5.18 -55.23
C TYR A 495 33.44 5.30 -55.02
N PHE A 496 32.74 5.84 -56.00
CA PHE A 496 31.29 5.98 -56.03
C PHE A 496 30.72 5.07 -57.11
N PHE A 497 29.69 4.30 -56.73
CA PHE A 497 28.92 3.43 -57.60
C PHE A 497 27.48 3.91 -57.68
N TRP A 498 26.95 4.07 -58.88
CA TRP A 498 25.56 4.47 -59.09
C TRP A 498 25.04 3.90 -60.42
N VAL A 499 23.72 3.89 -60.57
CA VAL A 499 23.06 3.58 -61.84
C VAL A 499 22.75 4.90 -62.51
N ASP A 500 23.25 5.13 -63.73
CA ASP A 500 22.96 6.35 -64.50
C ASP A 500 21.50 6.38 -64.99
N ALA A 501 21.04 7.52 -65.52
CA ALA A 501 19.66 7.65 -66.00
C ALA A 501 19.29 6.73 -67.19
N ASN A 502 20.27 6.05 -67.80
CA ASN A 502 20.05 5.05 -68.84
C ASN A 502 20.12 3.61 -68.28
N GLY A 503 20.16 3.44 -66.97
CA GLY A 503 20.20 2.14 -66.31
C GLY A 503 21.59 1.52 -66.23
N ARG A 504 22.67 2.25 -66.59
CA ARG A 504 24.03 1.66 -66.58
C ARG A 504 24.70 1.82 -65.23
N LEU A 505 25.22 0.73 -64.68
CA LEU A 505 26.06 0.76 -63.47
C LEU A 505 27.41 1.42 -63.80
N ARG A 506 27.77 2.42 -63.01
CA ARG A 506 29.01 3.18 -63.15
C ARG A 506 29.85 3.17 -61.89
N ILE A 507 31.15 3.35 -62.07
CA ILE A 507 32.14 3.52 -61.01
C ILE A 507 33.01 4.76 -61.28
N LYS A 508 33.31 5.56 -60.26
CA LYS A 508 34.26 6.69 -60.34
C LYS A 508 35.09 6.82 -59.06
N ASN A 509 36.39 7.11 -59.20
CA ASN A 509 37.22 7.60 -58.09
C ASN A 509 37.00 9.12 -57.90
N GLY A 510 36.37 9.52 -56.81
CA GLY A 510 35.90 10.88 -56.55
C GLY A 510 34.41 11.06 -56.86
N ARG A 511 33.80 12.10 -56.26
CA ARG A 511 32.36 12.33 -56.33
C ARG A 511 31.92 12.61 -57.79
N PRO A 512 30.88 11.93 -58.29
CA PRO A 512 30.37 12.20 -59.63
C PRO A 512 29.64 13.54 -59.68
N THR A 513 29.84 14.27 -60.78
CA THR A 513 29.24 15.58 -61.08
C THR A 513 28.19 15.52 -62.18
N SER A 514 28.08 14.39 -62.89
CA SER A 514 27.04 14.08 -63.87
C SER A 514 26.82 12.58 -64.03
N ASP A 515 25.75 12.18 -64.73
CA ASP A 515 25.41 10.77 -64.97
C ASP A 515 26.49 10.00 -65.73
N THR A 516 27.26 10.65 -66.60
CA THR A 516 28.29 10.00 -67.43
C THR A 516 29.70 10.14 -66.88
N ASP A 517 29.86 10.75 -65.71
CA ASP A 517 31.16 11.17 -65.14
C ASP A 517 32.04 10.00 -64.68
N GLY A 518 31.50 8.78 -64.62
CA GLY A 518 32.23 7.55 -64.26
C GLY A 518 32.30 6.54 -65.40
N THR A 519 33.16 5.55 -65.22
CA THR A 519 33.32 4.43 -66.15
C THR A 519 32.15 3.47 -66.01
N VAL A 520 31.61 2.99 -67.13
CA VAL A 520 30.59 1.92 -67.13
C VAL A 520 31.24 0.62 -66.67
N VAL A 521 30.63 -0.05 -65.70
CA VAL A 521 31.16 -1.28 -65.11
C VAL A 521 30.83 -2.47 -66.02
N GLY A 522 31.79 -2.90 -66.85
CA GLY A 522 31.64 -4.07 -67.72
C GLY A 522 30.70 -3.86 -68.93
N THR A 523 30.49 -4.93 -69.69
CA THR A 523 29.53 -4.95 -70.82
C THR A 523 28.13 -5.17 -70.27
N GLN A 524 27.27 -4.17 -70.42
CA GLN A 524 25.89 -4.19 -69.94
C GLN A 524 24.97 -4.21 -71.17
N ALA A 525 24.05 -5.18 -71.22
CA ALA A 525 23.11 -5.40 -72.33
C ALA A 525 21.84 -4.57 -72.16
#